data_AF-A0A6V7W288-F1
#
_entry.id   AF-A0A6V7W288-F1
#
_cell.length_a   1.000
_cell.length_b   1.000
_cell.length_c   1.000
_cell.angle_alpha   90.00
_cell.angle_beta   90.00
_cell.angle_gamma   90.00
#
_symmetry.space_group_name_H-M   'P 1'
#
loop_
_entity.id
_entity.type
_entity.pdbx_description
1 polymer ?
#
loop_
_entity_poly.entity_id
_entity_poly.type
_entity_poly.pdbx_seq_one_letter_code
_entity_poly.pdbx_strand_id
1 'polypeptide(L)'
;MTIHRFFSFFFYDFFSFLVIIYFKMGEKGSEKYSFSLTTFSPSGKLMQIEYAMNAVKSGSPSVGLKAKDCVVLATENKNSLLLNPENKIESITSHVGCAH
;
A
#
# COMPACT_ATOMS: atom_id res chain seq x y z
N MET A 1 19.04 -14.76 1.24
CA MET A 1 17.66 -15.11 0.83
C MET A 1 16.62 -14.01 1.16
N THR A 2 17.05 -12.76 1.39
CA THR A 2 16.17 -11.65 1.84
C THR A 2 15.83 -10.67 0.72
N ILE A 3 16.79 -10.36 -0.15
CA ILE A 3 16.61 -9.45 -1.30
C ILE A 3 15.61 -9.98 -2.32
N HIS A 4 15.62 -11.29 -2.60
CA HIS A 4 14.65 -11.89 -3.53
C HIS A 4 13.21 -11.86 -2.99
N ARG A 5 13.02 -12.02 -1.67
CA ARG A 5 11.69 -11.89 -1.04
C ARG A 5 11.24 -10.43 -1.00
N PHE A 6 12.13 -9.51 -0.68
CA PHE A 6 11.83 -8.08 -0.70
C PHE A 6 11.47 -7.58 -2.10
N PHE A 7 12.24 -7.98 -3.12
CA PHE A 7 11.96 -7.59 -4.50
C PHE A 7 10.68 -8.25 -5.03
N SER A 8 10.46 -9.53 -4.74
CA SER A 8 9.23 -10.22 -5.13
C SER A 8 8.00 -9.62 -4.42
N PHE A 9 8.06 -9.36 -3.12
CA PHE A 9 6.98 -8.72 -2.36
C PHE A 9 6.66 -7.33 -2.92
N PHE A 10 7.69 -6.48 -3.05
CA PHE A 10 7.52 -5.16 -3.62
C PHE A 10 6.94 -5.21 -5.04
N PHE A 11 7.42 -6.13 -5.89
CA PHE A 11 6.95 -6.22 -7.27
C PHE A 11 5.50 -6.74 -7.35
N TYR A 12 5.13 -7.78 -6.59
CA TYR A 12 3.77 -8.33 -6.63
C TYR A 12 2.74 -7.40 -5.98
N ASP A 13 3.04 -6.83 -4.81
CA ASP A 13 2.11 -5.93 -4.13
C ASP A 13 1.98 -4.59 -4.85
N PHE A 14 3.08 -4.03 -5.35
CA PHE A 14 3.02 -2.81 -6.15
C PHE A 14 2.26 -3.02 -7.45
N PHE A 15 2.50 -4.14 -8.16
CA PHE A 15 1.83 -4.41 -9.44
C PHE A 15 0.35 -4.76 -9.23
N SER A 16 0.02 -5.53 -8.19
CA SER A 16 -1.36 -5.82 -7.79
C SER A 16 -2.09 -4.53 -7.40
N PHE A 17 -1.45 -3.66 -6.61
CA PHE A 17 -1.99 -2.35 -6.23
C PHE A 17 -2.22 -1.44 -7.44
N LEU A 18 -1.28 -1.40 -8.38
CA LEU A 18 -1.42 -0.66 -9.64
C LEU A 18 -2.60 -1.19 -10.46
N VAL A 19 -2.71 -2.52 -10.61
CA VAL A 19 -3.81 -3.18 -11.33
C VAL A 19 -5.17 -2.91 -10.66
N ILE A 20 -5.24 -2.95 -9.33
CA ILE A 20 -6.45 -2.61 -8.57
C ILE A 20 -6.84 -1.16 -8.80
N ILE A 21 -5.90 -0.22 -8.73
CA ILE A 21 -6.17 1.20 -9.01
C ILE A 21 -6.71 1.36 -10.43
N TYR A 22 -6.06 0.73 -11.41
CA TYR A 22 -6.52 0.75 -12.79
C TYR A 22 -7.94 0.24 -12.97
N PHE A 23 -8.28 -0.89 -12.34
CA PHE A 23 -9.62 -1.48 -12.44
C PHE A 23 -10.67 -0.60 -11.72
N LYS A 24 -10.33 -0.07 -10.53
CA LYS A 24 -11.19 0.83 -9.75
C LYS A 24 -11.47 2.14 -10.50
N MET A 25 -10.50 2.64 -11.26
CA MET A 25 -10.65 3.82 -12.12
C MET A 25 -11.52 3.54 -13.34
N GLY A 26 -11.49 2.31 -13.87
CA GLY A 26 -12.34 1.89 -14.98
C GLY A 26 -13.84 1.86 -14.65
N GLU A 27 -14.21 1.57 -13.39
CA GLU A 27 -15.62 1.56 -12.95
C GLU A 27 -16.21 2.96 -12.73
N LYS A 28 -15.40 3.97 -12.40
CA LYS A 28 -15.85 5.36 -12.25
C LYS A 28 -15.64 6.17 -13.54
N GLY A 29 -16.51 5.91 -14.52
CA GLY A 29 -17.00 6.86 -15.54
C GLY A 29 -16.03 7.88 -16.20
N SER A 30 -15.78 7.64 -17.50
CA SER A 30 -15.78 8.62 -18.62
C SER A 30 -14.91 9.90 -18.56
N GLU A 31 -13.66 9.84 -18.11
CA GLU A 31 -12.69 10.88 -18.47
C GLU A 31 -11.47 10.27 -19.15
N LYS A 32 -11.10 10.79 -20.34
CA LYS A 32 -9.93 10.32 -21.12
C LYS A 32 -8.63 10.38 -20.30
N TYR A 33 -8.57 11.23 -19.29
CA TYR A 33 -7.44 11.41 -18.39
C TYR A 33 -7.36 10.36 -17.26
N SER A 34 -8.47 9.70 -16.93
CA SER A 34 -8.51 8.68 -15.86
C SER A 34 -7.83 7.37 -16.26
N PHE A 35 -7.70 7.07 -17.55
CA PHE A 35 -7.09 5.82 -18.03
C PHE A 35 -5.57 5.90 -18.24
N SER A 36 -5.00 7.10 -18.24
CA SER A 36 -3.57 7.30 -18.55
C SER A 36 -2.76 7.51 -17.27
N LEU A 37 -1.77 6.64 -17.02
CA LEU A 37 -0.97 6.61 -15.77
C LEU A 37 -0.23 7.91 -15.46
N THR A 38 0.16 8.64 -16.49
CA THR A 38 1.10 9.76 -16.39
C THR A 38 0.51 11.07 -16.90
N THR A 39 -0.79 11.09 -17.25
CA THR A 39 -1.41 12.28 -17.83
C THR A 39 -2.10 13.09 -16.75
N PHE A 40 -1.71 14.35 -16.64
CA PHE A 40 -2.37 15.31 -15.77
C PHE A 40 -3.79 15.60 -16.27
N SER A 41 -4.73 15.77 -15.34
CA SER A 41 -6.03 16.37 -15.63
C SER A 41 -5.84 17.80 -16.16
N PRO A 42 -6.86 18.39 -16.81
CA PRO A 42 -6.85 19.81 -17.19
C PRO A 42 -6.62 20.77 -16.01
N SER A 43 -6.90 20.33 -14.78
CA SER A 43 -6.63 21.05 -13.53
C SER A 43 -5.23 20.81 -12.95
N GLY A 44 -4.37 20.04 -13.64
CA GLY A 44 -3.00 19.75 -13.22
C GLY A 44 -2.87 18.66 -12.15
N LYS A 45 -3.90 17.84 -11.94
CA LYS A 45 -3.91 16.77 -10.92
C LYS A 45 -3.73 15.39 -11.54
N LEU A 46 -3.05 14.51 -10.81
CA LEU A 46 -2.98 13.08 -11.15
C LEU A 46 -4.05 12.33 -10.36
N MET A 47 -5.16 12.02 -11.05
CA MET A 47 -6.29 11.31 -10.44
C MET A 47 -5.87 9.98 -9.81
N GLN A 48 -4.88 9.30 -10.40
CA GLN A 48 -4.35 8.03 -9.88
C GLN A 48 -3.78 8.14 -8.45
N ILE A 49 -3.14 9.27 -8.12
CA ILE A 49 -2.61 9.51 -6.77
C ILE A 49 -3.76 9.64 -5.78
N GLU A 50 -4.84 10.33 -6.15
CA GLU A 50 -6.02 10.46 -5.28
C GLU A 50 -6.68 9.08 -5.03
N TYR A 51 -6.75 8.23 -6.05
CA TYR A 51 -7.23 6.85 -5.89
C TYR A 51 -6.32 6.00 -5.00
N ALA A 52 -5.00 6.08 -5.19
CA ALA A 52 -4.04 5.39 -4.33
C ALA A 52 -4.20 5.80 -2.87
N MET A 53 -4.29 7.11 -2.61
CA MET A 53 -4.48 7.64 -1.26
C MET A 53 -5.80 7.18 -0.63
N ASN A 54 -6.87 7.07 -1.41
CA ASN A 54 -8.14 6.55 -0.92
C ASN A 54 -8.07 5.04 -0.61
N ALA A 55 -7.34 4.27 -1.41
CA ALA A 55 -7.09 2.86 -1.12
C ALA A 55 -6.29 2.67 0.18
N VAL A 56 -5.24 3.48 0.40
CA VAL A 56 -4.46 3.46 1.66
C VAL A 56 -5.34 3.78 2.87
N LYS A 57 -6.24 4.78 2.75
CA LYS A 57 -7.19 5.12 3.82
C LYS A 57 -8.17 3.99 4.16
N SER A 58 -8.46 3.10 3.21
CA SER A 58 -9.31 1.93 3.44
C SER A 58 -8.56 0.74 4.07
N GLY A 59 -7.23 0.82 4.15
CA GLY A 59 -6.39 -0.15 4.83
C GLY A 59 -6.57 -0.13 6.35
N SER A 60 -5.95 -1.11 7.03
CA SER A 60 -5.97 -1.14 8.49
C SER A 60 -5.12 -0.02 9.09
N PRO A 61 -5.57 0.59 10.19
CA PRO A 61 -4.79 1.61 10.89
C PRO A 61 -3.53 1.00 11.50
N SER A 62 -2.44 1.77 11.42
CA SER A 62 -1.16 1.48 12.04
C SER A 62 -0.67 2.71 12.80
N VAL A 63 0.05 2.50 13.90
CA VAL A 63 0.66 3.55 14.73
C VAL A 63 2.12 3.24 15.01
N GLY A 64 2.95 4.28 14.95
CA GLY A 64 4.35 4.21 15.35
C GLY A 64 4.63 5.22 16.46
N LEU A 65 5.35 4.80 17.50
CA LEU A 65 5.78 5.66 18.60
C LEU A 65 7.29 5.67 18.69
N LYS A 66 7.88 6.87 18.64
CA LYS A 66 9.32 7.09 18.81
C LYS A 66 9.60 7.60 20.22
N ALA A 67 10.39 6.86 20.97
CA ALA A 67 10.90 7.25 22.28
C ALA A 67 12.37 7.73 22.17
N LYS A 68 13.03 7.92 23.32
CA LYS A 68 14.43 8.36 23.38
C LYS A 68 15.37 7.31 22.78
N ASP A 69 15.18 6.05 23.16
CA ASP A 69 16.09 4.95 22.86
C ASP A 69 15.42 3.79 22.09
N CYS A 70 14.13 3.92 21.75
CA CYS A 70 13.39 2.88 21.04
C CYS A 70 12.31 3.43 20.11
N VAL A 71 11.84 2.56 19.21
CA VAL A 71 10.67 2.78 18.35
C VAL A 71 9.76 1.57 18.47
N VAL A 72 8.46 1.80 18.56
CA VAL A 72 7.42 0.77 18.59
C VAL A 72 6.50 0.94 17.40
N LEU A 73 6.21 -0.14 16.68
CA LEU A 73 5.19 -0.18 15.63
C LEU A 73 4.06 -1.11 16.07
N ALA A 74 2.81 -0.68 15.88
CA ALA A 74 1.62 -1.48 16.13
C ALA A 74 0.62 -1.29 15.00
N THR A 75 -0.08 -2.36 14.62
CA THR A 75 -1.04 -2.37 13.51
C THR A 75 -2.22 -3.26 13.86
N GLU A 76 -3.41 -2.88 13.38
CA GLU A 76 -4.59 -3.73 13.51
C GLU A 76 -4.47 -4.96 12.59
N ASN A 77 -4.46 -6.15 13.20
CA ASN A 77 -4.48 -7.41 12.48
C ASN A 77 -5.85 -8.07 12.57
N LYS A 78 -6.57 -8.11 11.43
CA LYS A 78 -7.88 -8.75 11.31
C LYS A 78 -7.69 -10.23 10.97
N ASN A 79 -7.38 -11.03 11.98
CA ASN A 79 -7.27 -12.47 11.81
C ASN A 79 -8.67 -13.09 11.72
N SER A 80 -8.98 -13.73 10.60
CA SER A 80 -10.14 -14.62 10.49
C SER A 80 -9.69 -16.05 10.85
N LEU A 81 -10.56 -16.84 11.49
CA LEU A 81 -10.23 -18.22 11.88
C LEU A 81 -9.98 -19.16 10.68
N LEU A 82 -10.36 -18.74 9.47
CA LEU A 82 -10.26 -19.52 8.24
C LEU A 82 -9.08 -19.13 7.35
N LEU A 83 -8.46 -17.97 7.60
CA LEU A 83 -7.24 -17.55 6.91
C LEU A 83 -6.02 -17.74 7.81
N ASN A 84 -4.89 -18.06 7.19
CA ASN A 84 -3.61 -17.99 7.88
C ASN A 84 -3.38 -16.55 8.35
N PRO A 85 -2.86 -16.34 9.58
CA PRO A 85 -2.61 -15.00 10.09
C PRO A 85 -1.57 -14.30 9.20
N GLU A 86 -1.95 -13.16 8.64
CA GLU A 86 -1.03 -12.31 7.87
C GLU A 86 -0.23 -11.44 8.83
N ASN A 87 1.10 -11.48 8.73
CA ASN A 87 1.97 -10.64 9.55
C ASN A 87 2.18 -9.29 8.86
N LYS A 88 1.51 -8.26 9.37
CA LYS A 88 1.64 -6.89 8.88
C LYS A 88 2.90 -6.17 9.32
N ILE A 89 3.65 -6.74 10.27
CA ILE A 89 4.94 -6.21 10.74
C ILE A 89 6.04 -7.12 10.22
N GLU A 90 6.99 -6.55 9.49
CA GLU A 90 8.11 -7.27 8.90
C GLU A 90 9.45 -6.66 9.32
N SER A 91 10.43 -7.52 9.60
CA SER A 91 11.81 -7.09 9.82
C SER A 91 12.55 -7.06 8.48
N ILE A 92 13.04 -5.88 8.10
CA ILE A 92 13.82 -5.68 6.86
C ILE A 92 15.29 -5.97 7.16
N THR A 93 15.79 -5.43 8.28
CA THR A 93 17.16 -5.67 8.78
C THR A 93 17.14 -5.86 10.30
N SER A 94 18.31 -6.11 10.91
CA SER A 94 18.43 -6.26 12.38
C SER A 94 17.98 -5.02 13.16
N HIS A 95 17.96 -3.84 12.54
CA HIS A 95 17.61 -2.58 13.19
C HIS A 95 16.49 -1.80 12.48
N VAL A 96 15.88 -2.39 11.43
CA VAL A 96 14.83 -1.74 10.64
C VAL A 96 13.67 -2.70 10.46
N GLY A 97 12.48 -2.27 10.89
CA GLY A 97 11.21 -2.94 10.65
C GLY A 97 10.23 -2.03 9.91
N CYS A 98 9.22 -2.62 9.30
CA CYS A 98 8.15 -1.95 8.57
C CYS A 98 6.79 -2.50 9.00
N ALA A 99 5.77 -1.65 8.94
CA ALA A 99 4.37 -2.04 9.05
C ALA A 99 3.65 -1.68 7.75
N HIS A 100 2.81 -2.58 7.23
CA HIS A 100 2.07 -2.39 5.97
C HIS A 100 0.56 -2.61 6.14
#